data_AF-A0A3S4K0K5-F1
#
_entry.id   AF-A0A3S4K0K5-F1
#
_cell.length_a   1.000
_cell.length_b   1.000
_cell.length_c   1.000
_cell.angle_alpha   90.00
_cell.angle_beta   90.00
_cell.angle_gamma   90.00
#
_symmetry.space_group_name_H-M   'P 1'
#
loop_
_entity.id
_entity.type
_entity.pdbx_description
1 polymer ?
#
loop_
_entity_poly.entity_id
_entity_poly.type
_entity_poly.pdbx_seq_one_letter_code
_entity_poly.pdbx_strand_id
1 'polypeptide(L)'
;MDRDSGGPIASTFDERNEAVKAMLHMSIQACRKLGKYVGICGQGPSDHPDFAKWLVEEGIETVSLNPDTVVETWLYLAKELNS
;
A
#
# COMPACT_ATOMS: atom_id res chain seq x y z
N MET A 1 -19.42 1.51 -3.32
CA MET A 1 -18.86 0.18 -3.61
C MET A 1 -18.41 -0.37 -2.28
N ASP A 2 -18.91 -1.52 -1.87
CA ASP A 2 -18.75 -2.02 -0.51
C ASP A 2 -18.03 -3.38 -0.56
N ARG A 3 -16.92 -3.46 0.19
CA ARG A 3 -16.02 -4.61 0.29
C ARG A 3 -16.73 -5.86 0.79
N ASP A 4 -17.77 -5.70 1.62
CA ASP A 4 -18.51 -6.82 2.22
C ASP A 4 -19.75 -7.22 1.41
N SER A 5 -20.00 -6.53 0.29
CA SER A 5 -21.06 -6.90 -0.65
C SER A 5 -20.64 -8.11 -1.49
N GLY A 6 -20.63 -9.29 -0.87
CA GLY A 6 -20.34 -10.58 -1.51
C GLY A 6 -21.17 -10.76 -2.79
N GLY A 7 -20.55 -10.47 -3.93
CA GLY A 7 -21.19 -10.42 -5.24
C GLY A 7 -20.18 -10.07 -6.34
N PRO A 8 -20.58 -10.10 -7.63
CA PRO A 8 -19.68 -9.92 -8.78
C PRO A 8 -18.98 -8.55 -8.87
N ILE A 9 -19.28 -7.64 -7.94
CA ILE A 9 -18.69 -6.29 -7.83
C ILE A 9 -17.51 -6.29 -6.83
N ALA A 10 -17.41 -7.26 -5.92
CA ALA A 10 -16.30 -7.34 -4.97
C ALA A 10 -14.95 -7.56 -5.67
N SER A 11 -14.95 -8.28 -6.81
CA SER A 11 -13.75 -8.51 -7.64
C SER A 11 -13.27 -7.27 -8.41
N THR A 12 -14.07 -6.20 -8.46
CA THR A 12 -13.65 -4.90 -9.02
C THR A 12 -12.94 -4.00 -8.01
N PHE A 13 -12.79 -4.44 -6.76
CA PHE A 13 -11.97 -3.74 -5.76
C PHE A 13 -10.50 -4.15 -5.94
N ASP A 14 -9.70 -3.24 -6.49
CA ASP A 14 -8.25 -3.37 -6.57
C ASP A 14 -7.62 -2.12 -5.98
N GLU A 15 -6.87 -2.27 -4.89
CA GLU A 15 -6.15 -1.16 -4.24
C GLU A 15 -5.06 -0.57 -5.15
N ARG A 16 -4.68 -1.27 -6.23
CA ARG A 16 -3.74 -0.81 -7.26
C ARG A 16 -4.41 -0.08 -8.41
N ASN A 17 -5.74 0.07 -8.38
CA ASN A 17 -6.45 0.86 -9.39
C ASN A 17 -5.84 2.26 -9.49
N GLU A 18 -5.67 2.77 -10.71
CA GLU A 18 -5.00 4.07 -10.94
C GLU A 18 -5.68 5.23 -10.20
N ALA A 19 -7.01 5.19 -10.02
CA ALA A 19 -7.71 6.20 -9.22
C ALA A 19 -7.35 6.12 -7.73
N VAL A 20 -7.16 4.90 -7.19
CA VAL A 20 -6.72 4.68 -5.81
C VAL A 20 -5.27 5.13 -5.65
N LYS A 21 -4.37 4.73 -6.56
CA LYS A 21 -2.98 5.19 -6.57
C LYS A 21 -2.87 6.71 -6.66
N ALA A 22 -3.70 7.37 -7.47
CA ALA A 22 -3.74 8.83 -7.52
C ALA A 22 -4.12 9.46 -6.18
N MET A 23 -5.13 8.93 -5.48
CA MET A 23 -5.48 9.40 -4.13
C MET A 23 -4.38 9.17 -3.11
N LEU A 24 -3.73 8.00 -3.14
CA LEU A 24 -2.62 7.67 -2.25
C LEU A 24 -1.43 8.59 -2.52
N HIS A 25 -1.04 8.77 -3.79
CA HIS A 25 0.00 9.71 -4.21
C HIS A 25 -0.27 11.11 -3.66
N MET A 26 -1.46 11.68 -3.90
CA MET A 26 -1.80 13.01 -3.39
C MET A 26 -1.66 13.11 -1.87
N SER A 27 -2.12 12.09 -1.14
CA SER A 27 -2.10 12.06 0.33
C SER A 27 -0.67 11.98 0.87
N ILE A 28 0.14 11.08 0.30
CA ILE A 28 1.55 10.91 0.65
C ILE A 28 2.33 12.19 0.36
N GLN A 29 2.21 12.75 -0.86
CA GLN A 29 2.92 13.97 -1.23
C GLN A 29 2.50 15.17 -0.36
N ALA A 30 1.22 15.28 0.01
CA ALA A 30 0.75 16.34 0.90
C ALA A 30 1.38 16.23 2.30
N CYS A 31 1.39 15.04 2.91
CA CYS A 31 2.02 14.82 4.20
C CYS A 31 3.54 15.08 4.16
N ARG A 32 4.23 14.59 3.12
CA ARG A 32 5.67 14.79 2.93
C ARG A 32 6.01 16.28 2.80
N LYS A 33 5.26 17.04 1.99
CA LYS A 33 5.44 18.50 1.84
C LYS A 33 5.28 19.26 3.15
N LEU A 34 4.44 18.77 4.06
CA LEU A 34 4.18 19.37 5.37
C LEU A 34 5.07 18.81 6.48
N GLY A 35 5.98 17.88 6.18
CA GLY A 35 6.78 17.18 7.19
C GLY A 35 5.91 16.44 8.21
N LYS A 36 4.76 15.92 7.78
CA LYS A 36 3.82 15.17 8.61
C LYS A 36 3.95 13.67 8.33
N TYR A 37 3.72 12.90 9.39
CA TYR A 37 3.65 11.45 9.34
C TYR A 37 2.62 10.97 8.32
N VAL A 38 2.97 9.90 7.59
CA VAL A 38 2.05 9.20 6.71
C VAL A 38 2.33 7.69 6.73
N GLY A 39 1.30 6.93 7.02
CA GLY A 39 1.33 5.47 7.04
C GLY A 39 0.08 4.89 6.40
N ILE A 40 0.17 3.63 5.96
CA ILE A 40 -0.96 2.89 5.38
C ILE A 40 -1.22 1.62 6.19
N CYS A 41 -2.50 1.31 6.37
CA CYS A 41 -2.97 0.05 6.94
C CYS A 41 -3.77 -0.72 5.89
N GLY A 42 -3.74 -2.06 5.98
CA GLY A 42 -4.40 -2.95 5.03
C GLY A 42 -3.48 -4.08 4.60
N GLN A 43 -4.04 -5.14 4.03
CA GLN A 43 -3.26 -6.28 3.52
C GLN A 43 -2.80 -6.08 2.07
N GLY A 44 -3.28 -5.06 1.36
CA GLY A 44 -2.87 -4.77 -0.01
C GLY A 44 -1.35 -4.81 -0.23
N PRO A 45 -0.50 -4.22 0.65
CA PRO A 45 0.94 -4.28 0.49
C PRO A 45 1.55 -5.68 0.70
N SER A 46 0.97 -6.53 1.57
CA SER A 46 1.43 -7.92 1.73
C SER A 46 0.92 -8.84 0.63
N ASP A 47 -0.32 -8.63 0.18
CA ASP A 47 -0.96 -9.43 -0.87
C ASP A 47 -0.39 -9.09 -2.27
N HIS A 48 0.13 -7.87 -2.43
CA HIS A 48 0.69 -7.34 -3.66
C HIS A 48 2.07 -6.68 -3.40
N PRO A 49 3.17 -7.45 -3.47
CA PRO A 49 4.51 -6.94 -3.18
C PRO A 49 4.95 -5.79 -4.10
N ASP A 50 4.50 -5.77 -5.36
CA ASP A 50 4.71 -4.66 -6.29
C ASP A 50 4.06 -3.35 -5.80
N PHE A 51 2.89 -3.46 -5.16
CA PHE A 51 2.24 -2.33 -4.53
C PHE A 51 2.98 -1.83 -3.28
N ALA A 52 3.51 -2.74 -2.45
CA ALA A 52 4.39 -2.36 -1.34
C ALA A 52 5.64 -1.60 -1.83
N LYS A 53 6.27 -2.07 -2.91
CA LYS A 53 7.41 -1.39 -3.52
C LYS A 53 7.03 0.02 -3.99
N TRP A 54 5.92 0.14 -4.72
CA TRP A 54 5.42 1.43 -5.19
C TRP A 54 5.13 2.41 -4.04
N LEU A 55 4.53 1.95 -2.93
CA LEU A 55 4.28 2.78 -1.75
C LEU A 55 5.58 3.32 -1.12
N VAL A 56 6.65 2.50 -1.10
CA VAL A 56 7.96 2.94 -0.62
C VAL A 56 8.59 3.95 -1.59
N GLU A 57 8.48 3.74 -2.89
CA GLU A 57 8.95 4.69 -3.92
C GLU A 57 8.23 6.04 -3.83
N GLU A 58 6.93 6.04 -3.52
CA GLU A 58 6.14 7.24 -3.23
C GLU A 58 6.58 7.95 -1.94
N GLY A 59 7.30 7.25 -1.06
CA GLY A 59 7.83 7.77 0.19
C GLY A 59 6.87 7.66 1.36
N ILE A 60 6.06 6.59 1.43
CA ILE A 60 5.33 6.23 2.65
C ILE A 60 6.32 6.01 3.79
N GLU A 61 5.96 6.40 5.01
CA GLU A 61 6.87 6.28 6.17
C GLU A 61 6.70 4.94 6.88
N THR A 62 5.48 4.41 6.93
CA THR A 62 5.17 3.13 7.59
C THR A 62 4.10 2.34 6.84
N VAL A 63 4.16 1.02 6.99
CA VAL A 63 3.15 0.06 6.52
C VAL A 63 2.75 -0.84 7.68
N SER A 64 1.46 -0.95 7.96
CA SER A 64 0.91 -1.78 9.04
C SER A 64 0.23 -3.03 8.46
N LEU A 65 0.79 -4.20 8.77
CA LEU A 65 0.40 -5.51 8.23
C LEU A 65 -0.04 -6.48 9.34
N ASN A 66 -0.57 -7.63 8.93
CA ASN A 66 -0.85 -8.70 9.90
C ASN A 66 0.47 -9.35 10.34
N PRO A 67 0.59 -9.80 11.60
CA PRO A 67 1.86 -10.30 12.14
C PRO A 67 2.52 -11.44 11.33
N ASP A 68 1.71 -12.27 10.69
CA ASP A 68 2.13 -13.38 9.85
C ASP A 68 2.74 -12.95 8.51
N THR A 69 2.35 -11.78 7.98
CA THR A 69 2.82 -11.27 6.67
C THR A 69 3.94 -10.23 6.76
N VAL A 70 4.24 -9.71 7.97
CA VAL A 70 5.28 -8.69 8.19
C VAL A 70 6.66 -9.15 7.70
N VAL A 71 7.08 -10.36 8.07
CA VAL A 71 8.45 -10.83 7.78
C VAL A 71 8.67 -11.01 6.29
N GLU A 72 7.70 -11.62 5.59
CA GLU A 72 7.78 -11.83 4.14
C GLU A 72 7.85 -10.49 3.40
N THR A 73 6.95 -9.57 3.73
CA THR A 73 6.89 -8.24 3.08
C THR A 73 8.17 -7.45 3.33
N TRP A 74 8.73 -7.52 4.55
CA TRP A 74 10.01 -6.88 4.87
C TRP A 74 11.13 -7.47 4.00
N LEU A 75 11.30 -8.79 3.97
CA LEU A 75 12.37 -9.43 3.21
C LEU A 75 12.30 -9.11 1.71
N TYR A 76 11.09 -9.06 1.16
CA TYR A 76 10.88 -8.63 -0.23
C TYR A 76 11.37 -7.20 -0.45
N LEU A 77 10.92 -6.23 0.34
CA LEU A 77 11.31 -4.82 0.20
C LEU A 77 12.82 -4.63 0.40
N ALA A 78 13.40 -5.33 1.38
CA ALA A 78 14.84 -5.29 1.65
C ALA A 78 15.67 -5.81 0.46
N LYS A 79 15.15 -6.77 -0.31
CA LYS A 79 15.82 -7.27 -1.51
C LYS A 79 15.71 -6.27 -2.67
N GLU A 80 14.50 -5.77 -2.91
CA GLU A 80 14.18 -4.90 -4.06
C GLU A 80 14.78 -3.50 -3.97
N LEU A 81 15.04 -2.99 -2.76
CA LEU A 81 15.59 -1.64 -2.55
C LEU A 81 17.13 -1.62 -2.43
N ASN A 82 17.76 -2.79 -2.27
CA ASN A 82 19.21 -2.95 -2.19
C ASN A 82 19.83 -3.52 -3.48
N SER A 83 19.03 -3.66 -4.55
CA SER A 83 19.47 -4.13 -5.88
C SER A 83 19.64 -2.97 -6.86
#